data_AF-A0A6N9YP93-F1
#
_entry.id   AF-A0A6N9YP93-F1
#
_cell.length_a   1.000
_cell.length_b   1.000
_cell.length_c   1.000
_cell.angle_alpha   90.00
_cell.angle_beta   90.00
_cell.angle_gamma   90.00
#
_symmetry.space_group_name_H-M   'P 1'
#
loop_
_entity.id
_entity.type
_entity.pdbx_description
1 polymer ?
#
loop_
_entity_poly.entity_id
_entity_poly.type
_entity_poly.pdbx_seq_one_letter_code
_entity_poly.pdbx_strand_id
1 'polypeptide(L)'
;MTSYPTIGRRRLLQAGAALGLGVAGGLAGAVPARAATRDYALRATYDWAEAYFTEHGEAQPDVPNENRGSLAWGQSYILRSYLAMYDAFGDTRYLDLMCRNVDAIMEIRDSERGVTDWRGESLPVWRGGAPYTGGEVDVPGANGTPVLRLRTAQAYADGVTAEVSHESADRFTVVITDTRIDRSDTFTNLTMDATSPDFAVSRIRAASPSVTRATAVDLRSDNSPAMPQGGTYTMTSHYVTFSVHTGMVVAPIAEFCRLVRKNPKLMPRYGSKAAKYLRAIRAAVACHDHEWRQNSEGEGWYVWEKGTPLAFDGCEMPHNQFLALATAQAHLATLVDDGPYHDRAVRMLTAFRNDLEVRGNSYVWKYWWTKGHVYNGYTQADDVSEWTPAYNGARQVEDGSHAAISVEAVLAGFRTGMVFDETDVRRMAATYTDGLMHYDEDGEAHVWYRVDGTANLGLQDLQAPRWVNLAAWDERIFTHAREIFNREQPEPVLGSYLLSTAFLAAHNGR
;
A
#
# COMPACT_ATOMS: atom_id res chain seq x y z
N MET A 1 -32.37 -31.39 24.38
CA MET A 1 -31.78 -32.22 23.32
C MET A 1 -32.34 -31.76 21.98
N THR A 2 -31.59 -30.95 21.26
CA THR A 2 -31.58 -30.87 19.78
C THR A 2 -30.45 -29.92 19.40
N SER A 3 -29.57 -30.44 18.56
CA SER A 3 -28.24 -29.96 18.21
C SER A 3 -28.27 -28.86 17.15
N TYR A 4 -27.50 -27.80 17.36
CA TYR A 4 -27.11 -26.87 16.29
C TYR A 4 -25.82 -27.41 15.63
N PRO A 5 -25.73 -27.38 14.28
CA PRO A 5 -24.54 -27.81 13.58
C PRO A 5 -23.39 -26.80 13.76
N THR A 6 -22.24 -27.34 14.13
CA THR A 6 -20.93 -26.70 14.23
C THR A 6 -20.41 -26.33 12.85
N ILE A 7 -20.21 -25.02 12.59
CA ILE A 7 -19.46 -24.53 11.44
C ILE A 7 -18.00 -24.30 11.89
N GLY A 8 -17.10 -25.07 11.27
CA GLY A 8 -15.72 -25.24 11.71
C GLY A 8 -14.79 -24.05 11.49
N ARG A 9 -13.87 -23.90 12.45
CA ARG A 9 -12.65 -23.08 12.41
C ARG A 9 -11.77 -23.39 11.19
N ARG A 10 -11.50 -22.39 10.35
CA ARG A 10 -10.18 -22.08 9.71
C ARG A 10 -10.36 -21.03 8.60
N ARG A 11 -10.31 -19.75 8.96
CA ARG A 11 -9.77 -18.69 8.09
C ARG A 11 -8.53 -18.16 8.79
N LEU A 12 -7.36 -18.55 8.29
CA LEU A 12 -6.06 -18.19 8.80
C LEU A 12 -5.30 -17.50 7.68
N LEU A 13 -4.63 -16.39 8.03
CA LEU A 13 -3.73 -15.55 7.24
C LEU A 13 -4.41 -14.38 6.49
N GLN A 14 -4.96 -13.45 7.26
CA GLN A 14 -5.08 -12.04 6.88
C GLN A 14 -3.78 -11.31 7.28
N ALA A 15 -2.87 -11.20 6.32
CA ALA A 15 -1.85 -10.16 6.28
C ALA A 15 -1.69 -9.79 4.80
N GLY A 16 -1.98 -8.53 4.45
CA GLY A 16 -1.76 -8.00 3.09
C GLY A 16 -3.00 -7.82 2.21
N ALA A 17 -4.15 -7.44 2.76
CA ALA A 17 -5.19 -6.73 2.01
C ALA A 17 -6.14 -6.07 3.02
N ALA A 18 -6.12 -4.74 3.10
CA ALA A 18 -7.15 -4.01 3.80
C ALA A 18 -8.39 -3.90 2.90
N LEU A 19 -9.51 -4.37 3.46
CA LEU A 19 -10.91 -4.12 3.13
C LEU A 19 -11.62 -4.89 2.00
N GLY A 20 -12.77 -5.41 2.40
CA GLY A 20 -13.82 -5.97 1.55
C GLY A 20 -14.77 -6.89 2.31
N LEU A 21 -15.43 -6.43 3.39
CA LEU A 21 -16.55 -7.15 4.00
C LEU A 21 -17.66 -6.17 4.39
N GLY A 22 -18.63 -6.03 3.49
CA GLY A 22 -19.92 -5.38 3.74
C GLY A 22 -20.86 -6.31 4.51
N VAL A 23 -21.67 -5.69 5.37
CA VAL A 23 -22.67 -6.31 6.25
C VAL A 23 -23.90 -6.74 5.44
N ALA A 24 -24.27 -8.02 5.47
CA ALA A 24 -25.54 -8.49 4.93
C ALA A 24 -26.60 -8.57 6.05
N GLY A 25 -27.43 -7.53 6.15
CA GLY A 25 -28.70 -7.56 6.89
C GLY A 25 -29.83 -7.99 5.96
N GLY A 26 -30.55 -9.05 6.32
CA GLY A 26 -31.62 -9.61 5.51
C GLY A 26 -32.89 -8.76 5.49
N LEU A 27 -33.37 -8.44 4.28
CA LEU A 27 -34.78 -8.22 3.99
C LEU A 27 -35.10 -8.90 2.65
N ALA A 28 -36.01 -9.87 2.68
CA ALA A 28 -36.55 -10.50 1.49
C ALA A 28 -37.47 -9.49 0.76
N GLY A 29 -37.17 -9.19 -0.50
CA GLY A 29 -38.06 -8.39 -1.34
C GLY A 29 -37.45 -8.07 -2.70
N ALA A 30 -38.06 -8.63 -3.75
CA ALA A 30 -37.76 -8.47 -5.18
C ALA A 30 -36.44 -9.10 -5.67
N VAL A 31 -36.56 -10.02 -6.63
CA VAL A 31 -35.45 -10.41 -7.51
C VAL A 31 -35.05 -9.12 -8.25
N PRO A 32 -33.83 -8.58 -8.06
CA PRO A 32 -33.43 -7.39 -8.79
C PRO A 32 -33.45 -7.75 -10.27
N ALA A 33 -34.08 -6.91 -11.09
CA ALA A 33 -33.93 -7.01 -12.53
C ALA A 33 -32.43 -7.10 -12.83
N ARG A 34 -31.98 -8.17 -13.51
CA ARG A 34 -30.59 -8.28 -13.96
C ARG A 34 -30.27 -6.98 -14.69
N ALA A 35 -29.34 -6.19 -14.14
CA ALA A 35 -28.82 -5.02 -14.83
C ALA A 35 -28.42 -5.45 -16.25
N ALA A 36 -28.65 -4.60 -17.25
CA ALA A 36 -28.20 -4.88 -18.60
C ALA A 36 -26.71 -5.26 -18.54
N THR A 37 -26.35 -6.39 -19.15
CA THR A 37 -24.95 -6.83 -19.23
C THR A 37 -24.14 -5.72 -19.88
N ARG A 38 -23.17 -5.19 -19.14
CA ARG A 38 -22.31 -4.10 -19.63
C ARG A 38 -21.15 -4.71 -20.42
N ASP A 39 -20.83 -4.11 -21.56
CA ASP A 39 -19.59 -4.38 -22.27
C ASP A 39 -18.52 -3.39 -21.78
N TYR A 40 -17.55 -3.90 -21.05
CA TYR A 40 -16.48 -3.09 -20.45
C TYR A 40 -15.48 -2.54 -21.47
N ALA A 41 -15.60 -2.93 -22.75
CA ALA A 41 -14.78 -2.39 -23.83
C ALA A 41 -15.34 -1.07 -24.41
N LEU A 42 -16.48 -0.58 -23.91
CA LEU A 42 -17.12 0.64 -24.40
C LEU A 42 -16.80 1.86 -23.54
N ARG A 43 -16.50 2.99 -24.18
CA ARG A 43 -16.39 4.31 -23.53
C ARG A 43 -17.60 4.65 -22.67
N ALA A 44 -18.81 4.32 -23.14
CA ALA A 44 -20.05 4.59 -22.42
C ALA A 44 -20.12 3.84 -21.07
N THR A 45 -19.53 2.65 -20.98
CA THR A 45 -19.46 1.88 -19.74
C THR A 45 -18.56 2.58 -18.73
N TYR A 46 -17.41 3.10 -19.15
CA TYR A 46 -16.57 3.93 -18.28
C TYR A 46 -17.28 5.22 -17.86
N ASP A 47 -17.90 5.94 -18.80
CA ASP A 47 -18.58 7.21 -18.48
C ASP A 47 -19.72 7.01 -17.46
N TRP A 48 -20.45 5.89 -17.55
CA TRP A 48 -21.40 5.48 -16.51
C TRP A 48 -20.70 5.17 -15.18
N ALA A 49 -19.63 4.38 -15.21
CA ALA A 49 -18.92 3.95 -14.01
C ALA A 49 -18.29 5.13 -13.25
N GLU A 50 -17.80 6.13 -13.98
CA GLU A 50 -17.21 7.36 -13.45
C GLU A 50 -18.27 8.24 -12.76
N ALA A 51 -19.43 8.41 -13.39
CA ALA A 51 -20.56 9.11 -12.79
C ALA A 51 -21.05 8.38 -11.53
N TYR A 52 -21.15 7.05 -11.58
CA TYR A 52 -21.55 6.24 -10.43
C TYR A 52 -20.56 6.37 -9.27
N PHE A 53 -19.25 6.28 -9.54
CA PHE A 53 -18.21 6.45 -8.54
C PHE A 53 -18.26 7.86 -7.93
N THR A 54 -18.50 8.89 -8.73
CA THR A 54 -18.60 10.28 -8.22
C THR A 54 -19.71 10.42 -7.17
N GLU A 55 -20.79 9.68 -7.32
CA GLU A 55 -21.93 9.71 -6.38
C GLU A 55 -21.79 8.72 -5.21
N HIS A 56 -21.15 7.57 -5.40
CA HIS A 56 -21.22 6.43 -4.47
C HIS A 56 -19.86 5.87 -4.03
N GLY A 57 -18.75 6.32 -4.62
CA GLY A 57 -17.42 5.75 -4.40
C GLY A 57 -16.85 6.06 -3.03
N GLU A 58 -16.11 5.12 -2.45
CA GLU A 58 -15.60 5.20 -1.07
C GLU A 58 -14.38 6.12 -0.91
N ALA A 59 -13.68 6.43 -1.99
CA ALA A 59 -12.44 7.21 -1.98
C ALA A 59 -12.63 8.51 -2.76
N GLN A 60 -13.33 9.49 -2.19
CA GLN A 60 -13.51 10.83 -2.76
C GLN A 60 -12.23 11.68 -2.64
N PRO A 61 -12.01 12.70 -3.51
CA PRO A 61 -10.74 13.44 -3.58
C PRO A 61 -10.43 14.31 -2.35
N ASP A 62 -11.42 14.56 -1.49
CA ASP A 62 -11.31 15.27 -0.22
C ASP A 62 -11.22 14.32 0.99
N VAL A 63 -11.23 13.00 0.78
CA VAL A 63 -11.07 11.99 1.83
C VAL A 63 -9.59 11.66 2.00
N PRO A 64 -8.97 11.95 3.16
CA PRO A 64 -7.53 11.86 3.29
C PRO A 64 -7.05 10.44 3.61
N ASN A 65 -5.73 10.22 3.58
CA ASN A 65 -5.12 8.90 3.74
C ASN A 65 -5.29 8.29 5.15
N GLU A 66 -5.69 9.07 6.16
CA GLU A 66 -6.09 8.53 7.46
C GLU A 66 -7.26 7.56 7.34
N ASN A 67 -8.12 7.74 6.33
CA ASN A 67 -9.12 6.75 5.97
C ASN A 67 -8.49 5.62 5.14
N ARG A 68 -7.58 4.85 5.74
CA ARG A 68 -7.03 3.61 5.17
C ARG A 68 -6.42 3.80 3.77
N GLY A 69 -5.75 4.93 3.56
CA GLY A 69 -5.07 5.25 2.32
C GLY A 69 -6.00 5.60 1.16
N SER A 70 -7.20 6.16 1.38
CA SER A 70 -8.16 6.50 0.33
C SER A 70 -7.55 7.25 -0.88
N LEU A 71 -6.61 8.17 -0.67
CA LEU A 71 -5.97 8.85 -1.79
C LEU A 71 -5.01 7.92 -2.55
N ALA A 72 -4.18 7.19 -1.82
CA ALA A 72 -3.16 6.30 -2.38
C ALA A 72 -3.73 5.07 -3.08
N TRP A 73 -4.80 4.47 -2.54
CA TRP A 73 -5.40 3.22 -3.01
C TRP A 73 -6.78 3.40 -3.65
N GLY A 74 -7.22 4.65 -3.81
CA GLY A 74 -8.47 5.01 -4.47
C GLY A 74 -8.25 6.09 -5.52
N GLN A 75 -8.03 7.33 -5.08
CA GLN A 75 -7.93 8.47 -6.00
C GLN A 75 -6.77 8.40 -6.99
N SER A 76 -5.61 7.85 -6.60
CA SER A 76 -4.50 7.60 -7.53
C SER A 76 -4.94 6.83 -8.79
N TYR A 77 -5.76 5.79 -8.61
CA TYR A 77 -6.30 4.98 -9.68
C TYR A 77 -7.30 5.76 -10.54
N ILE A 78 -8.09 6.62 -9.93
CA ILE A 78 -9.08 7.46 -10.62
C ILE A 78 -8.38 8.50 -11.49
N LEU A 79 -7.37 9.19 -10.95
CA LEU A 79 -6.53 10.12 -11.70
C LEU A 79 -5.84 9.43 -12.89
N ARG A 80 -5.31 8.22 -12.68
CA ARG A 80 -4.71 7.40 -13.73
C ARG A 80 -5.74 6.97 -14.80
N SER A 81 -6.99 6.74 -14.39
CA SER A 81 -8.09 6.37 -15.28
C SER A 81 -8.47 7.52 -16.23
N TYR A 82 -8.50 8.76 -15.73
CA TYR A 82 -8.76 9.95 -16.54
C TYR A 82 -7.70 10.16 -17.63
N LEU A 83 -6.43 9.89 -17.30
CA LEU A 83 -5.35 9.95 -18.28
C LEU A 83 -5.49 8.86 -19.35
N ALA A 84 -5.84 7.62 -18.97
CA ALA A 84 -6.07 6.55 -19.94
C ALA A 84 -7.21 6.88 -20.91
N MET A 85 -8.31 7.44 -20.39
CA MET A 85 -9.46 7.80 -21.21
C MET A 85 -9.21 9.02 -22.08
N TYR A 86 -8.45 10.00 -21.60
CA TYR A 86 -8.00 11.10 -22.46
C TYR A 86 -7.08 10.62 -23.58
N ASP A 87 -6.11 9.76 -23.27
CA ASP A 87 -5.17 9.20 -24.25
C ASP A 87 -5.92 8.44 -25.37
N ALA A 88 -6.93 7.66 -25.01
CA ALA A 88 -7.71 6.88 -25.96
C ALA A 88 -8.74 7.69 -26.78
N PHE A 89 -9.37 8.72 -26.19
CA PHE A 89 -10.52 9.39 -26.84
C PHE A 89 -10.32 10.88 -27.13
N GLY A 90 -9.22 11.49 -26.67
CA GLY A 90 -8.89 12.90 -26.87
C GLY A 90 -9.85 13.90 -26.22
N ASP A 91 -10.82 13.44 -25.42
CA ASP A 91 -11.86 14.28 -24.82
C ASP A 91 -11.34 14.98 -23.56
N THR A 92 -11.21 16.31 -23.63
CA THR A 92 -10.65 17.13 -22.56
C THR A 92 -11.48 17.11 -21.27
N ARG A 93 -12.73 16.63 -21.28
CA ARG A 93 -13.51 16.52 -20.03
C ARG A 93 -12.83 15.62 -18.99
N TYR A 94 -12.10 14.58 -19.42
CA TYR A 94 -11.33 13.74 -18.51
C TYR A 94 -10.18 14.52 -17.84
N LEU A 95 -9.58 15.48 -18.56
CA LEU A 95 -8.58 16.38 -17.98
C LEU A 95 -9.21 17.43 -17.06
N ASP A 96 -10.46 17.83 -17.31
CA ASP A 96 -11.22 18.68 -16.38
C ASP A 96 -11.53 17.95 -15.08
N LEU A 97 -11.95 16.68 -15.16
CA LEU A 97 -12.15 15.78 -14.02
C LEU A 97 -10.86 15.60 -13.23
N MET A 98 -9.76 15.30 -13.92
CA MET A 98 -8.41 15.24 -13.34
C MET A 98 -8.09 16.52 -12.55
N CYS A 99 -8.25 17.70 -13.16
CA CYS A 99 -7.93 18.95 -12.49
C CYS A 99 -8.81 19.21 -11.26
N ARG A 100 -10.11 18.88 -11.32
CA ARG A 100 -11.03 19.04 -10.18
C ARG A 100 -10.58 18.19 -9.00
N ASN A 101 -10.29 16.92 -9.23
CA ASN A 101 -9.88 16.01 -8.17
C ASN A 101 -8.50 16.39 -7.64
N VAL A 102 -7.55 16.76 -8.50
CA VAL A 102 -6.23 17.21 -8.06
C VAL A 102 -6.34 18.47 -7.21
N ASP A 103 -7.16 19.45 -7.57
CA ASP A 103 -7.35 20.65 -6.74
C ASP A 103 -7.81 20.29 -5.32
N ALA A 104 -8.83 19.43 -5.18
CA ALA A 104 -9.33 18.97 -3.87
C ALA A 104 -8.27 18.17 -3.07
N ILE A 105 -7.56 17.24 -3.72
CA ILE A 105 -6.47 16.47 -3.10
C ILE A 105 -5.37 17.40 -2.56
N MET A 106 -5.07 18.46 -3.30
CA MET A 106 -4.04 19.44 -2.94
C MET A 106 -4.47 20.36 -1.80
N GLU A 107 -5.77 20.52 -1.52
CA GLU A 107 -6.28 21.32 -0.40
C GLU A 107 -6.23 20.57 0.94
N ILE A 108 -6.12 19.24 0.91
CA ILE A 108 -6.10 18.40 2.11
C ILE A 108 -4.71 17.85 2.47
N ARG A 109 -3.62 18.43 1.94
CA ARG A 109 -2.26 18.12 2.43
C ARG A 109 -2.13 18.48 3.91
N ASP A 110 -1.24 17.80 4.61
CA ASP A 110 -1.07 17.99 6.06
C ASP A 110 -0.67 19.44 6.39
N SER A 111 0.21 20.04 5.58
CA SER A 111 0.62 21.45 5.68
C SER A 111 -0.53 22.46 5.49
N GLU A 112 -1.58 22.10 4.76
CA GLU A 112 -2.76 22.95 4.57
C GLU A 112 -3.77 22.77 5.70
N ARG A 113 -3.90 21.53 6.20
CA ARG A 113 -4.79 21.18 7.31
C ARG A 113 -4.21 21.54 8.69
N GLY A 114 -2.91 21.78 8.78
CA GLY A 114 -2.21 22.04 10.05
C GLY A 114 -2.10 20.80 10.94
N VAL A 115 -2.12 19.60 10.35
CA VAL A 115 -1.97 18.34 11.08
C VAL A 115 -0.54 17.83 10.98
N THR A 116 -0.09 17.03 11.95
CA THR A 116 1.30 16.55 12.04
C THR A 116 1.41 15.04 11.93
N ASP A 117 2.53 14.54 11.46
CA ASP A 117 2.90 13.12 11.60
C ASP A 117 3.38 12.80 13.04
N TRP A 118 3.84 11.57 13.25
CA TRP A 118 4.39 11.07 14.52
C TRP A 118 5.62 11.83 15.02
N ARG A 119 6.32 12.57 14.15
CA ARG A 119 7.46 13.42 14.52
C ARG A 119 7.03 14.82 14.95
N GLY A 120 5.75 15.14 14.83
CA GLY A 120 5.22 16.49 15.03
C GLY A 120 5.41 17.40 13.82
N GLU A 121 5.70 16.84 12.63
CA GLU A 121 5.92 17.62 11.41
C GLU A 121 4.65 17.76 10.58
N SER A 122 4.33 18.98 10.14
CA SER A 122 3.24 19.26 9.20
C SER A 122 3.81 19.49 7.79
N LEU A 123 3.76 18.45 6.96
CA LEU A 123 4.47 18.39 5.68
C LEU A 123 3.52 18.54 4.47
N PRO A 124 4.02 18.96 3.29
CA PRO A 124 3.21 19.05 2.06
C PRO A 124 2.92 17.67 1.42
N VAL A 125 2.47 16.72 2.22
CA VAL A 125 2.07 15.34 1.85
C VAL A 125 0.79 14.96 2.60
N TRP A 126 0.40 13.68 2.57
CA TRP A 126 -0.81 13.17 3.23
C TRP A 126 -0.46 11.99 4.14
N ARG A 127 -0.42 12.22 5.45
CA ARG A 127 -0.22 11.16 6.45
C ARG A 127 -1.31 10.09 6.36
N GLY A 128 -0.94 8.84 6.64
CA GLY A 128 -1.85 7.73 6.88
C GLY A 128 -1.66 7.19 8.29
N GLY A 129 -2.57 6.35 8.77
CA GLY A 129 -2.45 5.72 10.08
C GLY A 129 -2.91 4.27 10.02
N ALA A 130 -3.92 3.92 10.82
CA ALA A 130 -4.58 2.62 10.73
C ALA A 130 -5.02 2.32 9.28
N PRO A 131 -4.81 1.09 8.78
CA PRO A 131 -4.33 -0.09 9.51
C PRO A 131 -2.81 -0.33 9.43
N TYR A 132 -2.02 0.61 8.92
CA TYR A 132 -0.65 0.34 8.48
C TYR A 132 0.41 0.53 9.57
N THR A 133 0.15 1.41 10.53
CA THR A 133 1.12 1.80 11.55
C THR A 133 1.07 0.90 12.77
N GLY A 134 2.22 0.78 13.44
CA GLY A 134 2.29 0.22 14.77
C GLY A 134 1.54 1.10 15.76
N GLY A 135 1.21 0.53 16.91
CA GLY A 135 0.51 1.26 17.96
C GLY A 135 1.18 1.11 19.30
N GLU A 136 0.88 2.04 20.18
CA GLU A 136 1.42 2.07 21.52
C GLU A 136 0.40 2.54 22.53
N VAL A 137 0.70 2.29 23.80
CA VAL A 137 -0.01 2.86 24.94
C VAL A 137 0.92 3.08 26.11
N ASP A 138 0.75 4.22 26.77
CA ASP A 138 1.48 4.59 27.98
C ASP A 138 0.73 4.09 29.21
N VAL A 139 1.42 3.28 30.01
CA VAL A 139 0.92 2.77 31.27
C VAL A 139 1.42 3.68 32.40
N PRO A 140 0.53 4.36 33.13
CA PRO A 140 0.91 5.23 34.23
C PRO A 140 1.39 4.43 35.44
N GLY A 141 2.23 5.05 36.27
CA GLY A 141 2.50 4.58 37.63
C GLY A 141 1.45 5.08 38.63
N ALA A 142 1.67 4.80 39.92
CA ALA A 142 0.72 5.16 40.99
C ALA A 142 0.39 6.66 41.11
N ASN A 143 1.28 7.55 40.64
CA ASN A 143 1.09 9.00 40.64
C ASN A 143 0.47 9.53 39.33
N GLY A 144 0.06 8.65 38.42
CA GLY A 144 -0.50 9.02 37.11
C GLY A 144 0.53 9.37 36.04
N THR A 145 1.83 9.44 36.37
CA THR A 145 2.90 9.69 35.39
C THR A 145 3.17 8.42 34.59
N PRO A 146 3.25 8.45 33.25
CA PRO A 146 3.68 7.31 32.44
C PRO A 146 5.03 6.73 32.89
N VAL A 147 5.11 5.41 33.08
CA VAL A 147 6.34 4.71 33.48
C VAL A 147 6.78 3.65 32.49
N LEU A 148 5.85 3.07 31.73
CA LEU A 148 6.10 2.01 30.77
C LEU A 148 5.26 2.26 29.53
N ARG A 149 5.88 2.29 28.35
CA ARG A 149 5.18 2.25 27.07
C ARG A 149 5.15 0.83 26.55
N LEU A 150 3.97 0.33 26.24
CA LEU A 150 3.79 -0.95 25.56
C LEU A 150 3.48 -0.69 24.09
N ARG A 151 4.13 -1.42 23.19
CA ARG A 151 4.04 -1.24 21.74
C ARG A 151 3.68 -2.54 21.05
N THR A 152 3.06 -2.43 19.88
CA THR A 152 2.88 -3.51 18.91
C THR A 152 3.26 -3.05 17.51
N ALA A 153 3.98 -3.91 16.80
CA ALA A 153 4.24 -3.77 15.36
C ALA A 153 3.17 -4.47 14.49
N GLN A 154 2.01 -4.82 15.06
CA GLN A 154 0.90 -5.40 14.29
C GLN A 154 0.20 -4.35 13.45
N ALA A 155 -0.24 -4.76 12.25
CA ALA A 155 -1.21 -3.99 11.49
C ALA A 155 -2.53 -3.90 12.27
N TYR A 156 -3.29 -2.83 12.06
CA TYR A 156 -4.52 -2.52 12.80
C TYR A 156 -4.28 -2.47 14.32
N ALA A 157 -3.28 -1.72 14.75
CA ALA A 157 -2.90 -1.66 16.15
C ALA A 157 -4.01 -1.13 17.08
N ASP A 158 -4.99 -0.37 16.55
CA ASP A 158 -6.17 0.07 17.31
C ASP A 158 -7.05 -1.09 17.81
N GLY A 159 -6.90 -2.29 17.22
CA GLY A 159 -7.54 -3.52 17.68
C GLY A 159 -6.72 -4.30 18.73
N VAL A 160 -5.61 -3.74 19.21
CA VAL A 160 -4.70 -4.41 20.16
C VAL A 160 -4.89 -3.81 21.56
N THR A 161 -4.99 -4.68 22.56
CA THR A 161 -5.07 -4.29 23.97
C THR A 161 -3.88 -4.81 24.76
N ALA A 162 -3.51 -4.10 25.81
CA ALA A 162 -2.55 -4.51 26.82
C ALA A 162 -3.25 -4.59 28.18
N GLU A 163 -3.22 -5.74 28.83
CA GLU A 163 -3.67 -5.94 30.20
C GLU A 163 -2.47 -6.03 31.13
N VAL A 164 -2.47 -5.22 32.19
CA VAL A 164 -1.45 -5.21 33.24
C VAL A 164 -2.09 -5.67 34.54
N SER A 165 -1.51 -6.68 35.19
CA SER A 165 -1.97 -7.17 36.49
C SER A 165 -0.81 -7.35 37.46
N HIS A 166 -1.02 -7.03 38.74
CA HIS A 166 0.02 -7.15 39.76
C HIS A 166 0.09 -8.57 40.31
N GLU A 167 1.30 -9.09 40.47
CA GLU A 167 1.59 -10.39 41.07
C GLU A 167 2.10 -10.23 42.51
N SER A 168 2.85 -9.15 42.78
CA SER A 168 3.37 -8.77 44.09
C SER A 168 3.57 -7.24 44.17
N ALA A 169 4.22 -6.75 45.23
CA ALA A 169 4.55 -5.33 45.38
C ALA A 169 5.48 -4.78 44.28
N ASP A 170 6.30 -5.62 43.66
CA ASP A 170 7.33 -5.24 42.68
C ASP A 170 7.34 -6.14 41.43
N ARG A 171 6.28 -6.94 41.24
CA ARG A 171 6.10 -7.86 40.10
C ARG A 171 4.72 -7.72 39.46
N PHE A 172 4.70 -7.84 38.13
CA PHE A 172 3.48 -7.74 37.33
C PHE A 172 3.51 -8.64 36.09
N THR A 173 2.33 -8.93 35.57
CA THR A 173 2.12 -9.58 34.27
C THR A 173 1.66 -8.52 33.24
N VAL A 174 2.10 -8.69 31.99
CA VAL A 174 1.55 -8.01 30.82
C VAL A 174 0.97 -9.05 29.86
N VAL A 175 -0.27 -8.87 29.42
CA VAL A 175 -0.88 -9.64 28.33
C VAL A 175 -1.20 -8.69 27.18
N ILE A 176 -0.57 -8.88 26.02
CA ILE A 176 -0.90 -8.11 24.81
C ILE A 176 -1.75 -8.99 23.91
N THR A 177 -2.91 -8.50 23.46
CA THR A 177 -3.88 -9.25 22.67
C THR A 177 -4.30 -8.50 21.42
N ASP A 178 -4.13 -9.12 20.25
CA ASP A 178 -4.79 -8.67 19.02
C ASP A 178 -6.20 -9.28 18.97
N THR A 179 -7.20 -8.44 19.26
CA THR A 179 -8.59 -8.85 19.41
C THR A 179 -9.24 -9.28 18.09
N ARG A 180 -8.67 -8.91 16.94
CA ARG A 180 -9.23 -9.23 15.62
C ARG A 180 -8.97 -10.66 15.21
N ILE A 181 -7.84 -11.22 15.66
CA ILE A 181 -7.39 -12.56 15.31
C ILE A 181 -7.33 -13.51 16.51
N ASP A 182 -7.71 -13.03 17.70
CA ASP A 182 -7.74 -13.79 18.95
C ASP A 182 -6.39 -14.44 19.27
N ARG A 183 -5.34 -13.62 19.32
CA ARG A 183 -3.97 -14.02 19.61
C ARG A 183 -3.34 -13.11 20.64
N SER A 184 -2.59 -13.69 21.58
CA SER A 184 -1.93 -12.96 22.65
C SER A 184 -0.52 -13.46 22.94
N ASP A 185 0.29 -12.57 23.51
CA ASP A 185 1.51 -12.89 24.22
C ASP A 185 1.34 -12.53 25.70
N THR A 186 1.80 -13.41 26.60
CA THR A 186 1.75 -13.22 28.05
C THR A 186 3.17 -13.18 28.61
N PHE A 187 3.49 -12.12 29.33
CA PHE A 187 4.78 -11.89 29.98
C PHE A 187 4.58 -11.81 31.48
N THR A 188 4.99 -12.84 32.22
CA THR A 188 4.82 -12.92 33.68
C THR A 188 6.09 -12.58 34.44
N ASN A 189 5.93 -12.29 35.73
CA ASN A 189 7.00 -11.97 36.67
C ASN A 189 7.92 -10.85 36.14
N LEU A 190 7.34 -9.80 35.57
CA LEU A 190 8.07 -8.63 35.10
C LEU A 190 8.36 -7.67 36.25
N THR A 191 9.44 -6.89 36.14
CA THR A 191 9.75 -5.80 37.05
C THR A 191 10.16 -4.53 36.30
N MET A 192 10.07 -3.39 36.97
CA MET A 192 10.64 -2.12 36.51
C MET A 192 12.03 -1.85 37.12
N ASP A 193 12.70 -2.83 37.73
CA ASP A 193 14.12 -2.72 38.05
C ASP A 193 14.97 -2.99 36.79
N ALA A 194 15.61 -1.94 36.25
CA ALA A 194 16.42 -2.02 35.03
C ALA A 194 17.67 -2.90 35.18
N THR A 195 18.09 -3.20 36.42
CA THR A 195 19.23 -4.09 36.69
C THR A 195 18.83 -5.56 36.78
N SER A 196 17.53 -5.84 36.87
CA SER A 196 17.01 -7.20 36.99
C SER A 196 16.99 -7.92 35.64
N PRO A 197 17.28 -9.24 35.60
CA PRO A 197 17.04 -10.06 34.41
C PRO A 197 15.55 -10.10 34.01
N ASP A 198 14.65 -9.78 34.95
CA ASP A 198 13.20 -9.74 34.76
C ASP A 198 12.68 -8.35 34.35
N PHE A 199 13.58 -7.41 34.01
CA PHE A 199 13.19 -6.09 33.56
C PHE A 199 12.24 -6.14 32.36
N ALA A 200 11.10 -5.47 32.47
CA ALA A 200 9.99 -5.57 31.51
C ALA A 200 10.43 -5.31 30.06
N VAL A 201 11.20 -4.24 29.83
CA VAL A 201 11.70 -3.88 28.49
C VAL A 201 12.57 -4.98 27.90
N SER A 202 13.55 -5.46 28.66
CA SER A 202 14.47 -6.51 28.22
C SER A 202 13.76 -7.85 28.00
N ARG A 203 12.84 -8.24 28.89
CA ARG A 203 12.08 -9.50 28.80
C ARG A 203 11.14 -9.52 27.60
N ILE A 204 10.40 -8.43 27.36
CA ILE A 204 9.50 -8.33 26.20
C ILE A 204 10.32 -8.31 24.91
N ARG A 205 11.42 -7.54 24.85
CA ARG A 205 12.32 -7.53 23.69
C ARG A 205 12.91 -8.92 23.41
N ALA A 206 13.39 -9.62 24.44
CA ALA A 206 14.01 -10.94 24.32
C ALA A 206 13.07 -12.01 23.75
N ALA A 207 11.74 -11.84 23.91
CA ALA A 207 10.74 -12.74 23.35
C ALA A 207 10.51 -12.55 21.83
N SER A 208 11.16 -11.58 21.19
CA SER A 208 11.00 -11.34 19.75
C SER A 208 11.63 -12.46 18.90
N PRO A 209 10.94 -12.95 17.85
CA PRO A 209 9.62 -12.52 17.39
C PRO A 209 8.48 -13.12 18.23
N SER A 210 7.63 -12.24 18.79
CA SER A 210 6.41 -12.64 19.51
C SER A 210 5.20 -12.64 18.58
N VAL A 211 4.08 -13.25 18.99
CA VAL A 211 2.87 -13.35 18.15
C VAL A 211 2.25 -11.99 17.86
N THR A 212 2.25 -11.10 18.85
CA THR A 212 1.75 -9.73 18.78
C THR A 212 2.84 -8.71 18.43
N ARG A 213 4.07 -9.17 18.13
CA ARG A 213 5.24 -8.33 17.87
C ARG A 213 5.38 -7.22 18.91
N ALA A 214 5.33 -7.64 20.17
CA ALA A 214 5.34 -6.75 21.31
C ALA A 214 6.75 -6.22 21.57
N THR A 215 6.85 -4.92 21.88
CA THR A 215 8.04 -4.31 22.47
C THR A 215 7.61 -3.36 23.59
N ALA A 216 8.56 -2.89 24.38
CA ALA A 216 8.29 -1.91 25.43
C ALA A 216 9.40 -0.86 25.52
N VAL A 217 9.08 0.29 26.12
CA VAL A 217 10.03 1.38 26.39
C VAL A 217 9.85 1.83 27.84
N ASP A 218 10.97 2.02 28.53
CA ASP A 218 10.97 2.63 29.86
C ASP A 218 10.84 4.14 29.70
N LEU A 219 9.83 4.74 30.32
CA LEU A 219 9.56 6.18 30.22
C LEU A 219 10.18 6.96 31.40
N ARG A 220 10.80 6.27 32.35
CA ARG A 220 11.42 6.91 33.52
C ARG A 220 12.80 7.46 33.15
N SER A 221 13.12 8.63 33.67
CA SER A 221 14.40 9.30 33.41
C SER A 221 15.50 8.91 34.40
N ASP A 222 15.15 8.37 35.57
CA ASP A 222 16.05 8.15 36.70
C ASP A 222 16.09 6.69 37.19
N ASN A 223 15.42 5.77 36.48
CA ASN A 223 15.23 4.36 36.87
C ASN A 223 14.60 4.16 38.27
N SER A 224 13.99 5.20 38.84
CA SER A 224 13.34 5.09 40.15
C SER A 224 12.26 4.01 40.12
N PRO A 225 12.17 3.13 41.15
CA PRO A 225 11.15 2.09 41.20
C PRO A 225 9.74 2.68 41.06
N ALA A 226 9.06 2.36 39.97
CA ALA A 226 7.69 2.80 39.74
C ALA A 226 6.91 1.68 39.07
N MET A 227 5.97 1.09 39.81
CA MET A 227 5.14 0.01 39.31
C MET A 227 4.11 0.53 38.31
N PRO A 228 3.97 -0.10 37.12
CA PRO A 228 2.90 0.23 36.19
C PRO A 228 1.55 -0.09 36.83
N GLN A 229 0.57 0.76 36.65
CA GLN A 229 -0.77 0.59 37.18
C GLN A 229 -1.46 -0.60 36.49
N GLY A 230 -2.16 -1.41 37.28
CA GLY A 230 -2.98 -2.50 36.75
C GLY A 230 -4.21 -1.98 36.01
N GLY A 231 -4.56 -2.60 34.89
CA GLY A 231 -5.68 -2.18 34.04
C GLY A 231 -5.61 -2.75 32.63
N THR A 232 -6.62 -2.44 31.82
CA THR A 232 -6.66 -2.76 30.39
C THR A 232 -6.55 -1.47 29.59
N TYR A 233 -5.64 -1.47 28.62
CA TYR A 233 -5.25 -0.31 27.84
C TYR A 233 -5.38 -0.64 26.36
N THR A 234 -6.05 0.20 25.58
CA THR A 234 -6.14 0.03 24.12
C THR A 234 -5.01 0.81 23.45
N MET A 235 -4.31 0.17 22.52
CA MET A 235 -3.24 0.82 21.76
C MET A 235 -3.81 1.79 20.73
N THR A 236 -3.03 2.80 20.39
CA THR A 236 -3.39 3.78 19.35
C THR A 236 -2.35 3.80 18.25
N SER A 237 -2.80 3.74 17.00
CA SER A 237 -1.97 3.84 15.80
C SER A 237 -1.46 5.26 15.60
N HIS A 238 -0.19 5.39 15.20
CA HIS A 238 0.39 6.69 14.86
C HIS A 238 0.07 7.13 13.44
N TYR A 239 0.20 8.43 13.16
CA TYR A 239 0.16 8.94 11.79
C TYR A 239 1.56 9.04 11.19
N VAL A 240 1.74 8.46 10.01
CA VAL A 240 3.02 8.44 9.27
C VAL A 240 2.80 8.93 7.85
N THR A 241 3.75 9.70 7.31
CA THR A 241 3.78 10.04 5.88
C THR A 241 4.44 8.91 5.10
N PHE A 242 3.68 8.20 4.28
CA PHE A 242 4.19 7.04 3.52
C PHE A 242 4.68 7.45 2.13
N SER A 243 5.93 7.10 1.82
CA SER A 243 6.53 7.33 0.50
C SER A 243 5.72 6.70 -0.64
N VAL A 244 5.20 5.48 -0.45
CA VAL A 244 4.31 4.83 -1.42
C VAL A 244 3.01 5.57 -1.62
N HIS A 245 2.40 6.10 -0.55
CA HIS A 245 1.16 6.87 -0.68
C HIS A 245 1.41 8.14 -1.48
N THR A 246 2.50 8.84 -1.19
CA THR A 246 2.93 10.01 -1.96
C THR A 246 3.17 9.64 -3.43
N GLY A 247 3.94 8.59 -3.70
CA GLY A 247 4.23 8.12 -5.06
C GLY A 247 2.97 7.78 -5.86
N MET A 248 2.04 7.03 -5.26
CA MET A 248 0.77 6.66 -5.88
C MET A 248 -0.06 7.90 -6.24
N VAL A 249 -0.18 8.88 -5.34
CA VAL A 249 -0.96 10.10 -5.59
C VAL A 249 -0.30 10.98 -6.65
N VAL A 250 1.02 11.19 -6.57
CA VAL A 250 1.70 12.19 -7.41
C VAL A 250 2.12 11.69 -8.78
N ALA A 251 2.25 10.37 -8.99
CA ALA A 251 2.60 9.79 -10.29
C ALA A 251 1.65 10.19 -11.44
N PRO A 252 0.31 9.98 -11.36
CA PRO A 252 -0.60 10.42 -12.42
C PRO A 252 -0.62 11.95 -12.57
N ILE A 253 -0.38 12.71 -11.49
CA ILE A 253 -0.32 14.18 -11.55
C ILE A 253 0.93 14.64 -12.32
N ALA A 254 2.06 13.98 -12.10
CA ALA A 254 3.30 14.21 -12.86
C ALA A 254 3.10 13.86 -14.34
N GLU A 255 2.42 12.75 -14.65
CA GLU A 255 2.09 12.39 -16.02
C GLU A 255 1.19 13.43 -16.70
N PHE A 256 0.17 13.93 -16.01
CA PHE A 256 -0.66 15.04 -16.49
C PHE A 256 0.17 16.28 -16.83
N CYS A 257 1.08 16.68 -15.93
CA CYS A 257 1.97 17.82 -16.18
C CYS A 257 2.83 17.60 -17.44
N ARG A 258 3.35 16.38 -17.61
CA ARG A 258 4.13 15.99 -18.79
C ARG A 258 3.30 16.05 -20.07
N LEU A 259 2.07 15.55 -20.03
CA LEU A 259 1.12 15.58 -21.14
C LEU A 259 0.81 17.01 -21.59
N VAL A 260 0.44 17.88 -20.65
CA VAL A 260 0.12 19.29 -20.94
C VAL A 260 1.32 20.01 -21.53
N ARG A 261 2.52 19.79 -21.01
CA ARG A 261 3.73 20.45 -21.50
C ARG A 261 4.16 19.96 -22.89
N LYS A 262 3.94 18.68 -23.20
CA LYS A 262 4.24 18.11 -24.53
C LYS A 262 3.21 18.47 -25.60
N ASN A 263 2.02 18.93 -25.21
CA ASN A 263 0.94 19.24 -26.13
C ASN A 263 0.57 20.74 -26.09
N PRO A 264 1.05 21.57 -27.04
CA PRO A 264 0.75 23.00 -27.09
C PRO A 264 -0.75 23.33 -27.12
N LYS A 265 -1.61 22.42 -27.60
CA LYS A 265 -3.06 22.63 -27.62
C LYS A 265 -3.69 22.62 -26.23
N LEU A 266 -3.05 21.94 -25.26
CA LEU A 266 -3.52 21.88 -23.87
C LEU A 266 -3.04 23.06 -23.03
N MET A 267 -1.97 23.73 -23.46
CA MET A 267 -1.33 24.81 -22.71
C MET A 267 -2.27 25.97 -22.34
N PRO A 268 -3.11 26.52 -23.25
CA PRO A 268 -3.99 27.64 -22.91
C PRO A 268 -4.98 27.33 -21.79
N ARG A 269 -5.43 26.08 -21.69
CA ARG A 269 -6.44 25.66 -20.71
C ARG A 269 -5.84 25.11 -19.42
N TYR A 270 -4.76 24.34 -19.52
CA TYR A 270 -4.23 23.56 -18.40
C TYR A 270 -2.84 23.99 -17.93
N GLY A 271 -2.15 24.88 -18.66
CA GLY A 271 -0.76 25.25 -18.37
C GLY A 271 -0.54 25.81 -16.97
N SER A 272 -1.42 26.71 -16.51
CA SER A 272 -1.33 27.28 -15.16
C SER A 272 -1.52 26.22 -14.07
N LYS A 273 -2.50 25.32 -14.24
CA LYS A 273 -2.73 24.20 -13.31
C LYS A 273 -1.55 23.24 -13.31
N ALA A 274 -1.05 22.83 -14.47
CA ALA A 274 0.13 21.97 -14.58
C ALA A 274 1.36 22.58 -13.87
N ALA A 275 1.59 23.89 -14.01
CA ALA A 275 2.69 24.56 -13.31
C ALA A 275 2.49 24.58 -11.78
N LYS A 276 1.26 24.79 -11.30
CA LYS A 276 0.92 24.71 -9.86
C LYS A 276 1.15 23.30 -9.32
N TYR A 277 0.64 22.29 -10.03
CA TYR A 277 0.76 20.90 -9.64
C TYR A 277 2.21 20.43 -9.63
N LEU A 278 3.00 20.82 -10.65
CA LEU A 278 4.43 20.50 -10.70
C LEU A 278 5.18 20.97 -9.45
N ARG A 279 4.89 22.17 -8.93
CA ARG A 279 5.50 22.64 -7.68
C ARG A 279 5.07 21.79 -6.48
N ALA A 280 3.78 21.48 -6.37
CA ALA A 280 3.26 20.68 -5.27
C ALA A 280 3.83 19.26 -5.25
N ILE A 281 3.89 18.58 -6.40
CA ILE A 281 4.45 17.22 -6.48
C ILE A 281 5.95 17.20 -6.17
N ARG A 282 6.71 18.23 -6.57
CA ARG A 282 8.13 18.34 -6.22
C ARG A 282 8.33 18.46 -4.71
N ALA A 283 7.50 19.30 -4.05
CA ALA A 283 7.54 19.46 -2.60
C ALA A 283 7.16 18.15 -1.88
N ALA A 284 6.12 17.46 -2.35
CA ALA A 284 5.68 16.19 -1.79
C ALA A 284 6.76 15.09 -1.90
N VAL A 285 7.40 14.95 -3.06
CA VAL A 285 8.49 13.98 -3.26
C VAL A 285 9.69 14.30 -2.37
N ALA A 286 10.05 15.58 -2.21
CA ALA A 286 11.18 16.01 -1.39
C ALA A 286 11.02 15.67 0.09
N CYS A 287 9.78 15.54 0.60
CA CYS A 287 9.52 15.09 1.97
C CYS A 287 10.15 13.72 2.28
N HIS A 288 10.40 12.90 1.26
CA HIS A 288 10.95 11.55 1.40
C HIS A 288 12.46 11.49 1.16
N ASP A 289 13.16 12.62 0.98
CA ASP A 289 14.59 12.62 0.67
C ASP A 289 15.46 11.95 1.74
N HIS A 290 15.04 12.05 3.01
CA HIS A 290 15.72 11.43 4.15
C HIS A 290 15.68 9.89 4.10
N GLU A 291 14.68 9.28 3.48
CA GLU A 291 14.49 7.83 3.37
C GLU A 291 15.33 7.19 2.23
N TRP A 292 15.96 7.98 1.37
CA TRP A 292 16.67 7.49 0.18
C TRP A 292 17.99 6.78 0.52
N ARG A 293 18.24 5.61 -0.09
CA ARG A 293 19.50 4.87 -0.02
C ARG A 293 19.91 4.39 -1.41
N GLN A 294 21.22 4.19 -1.61
CA GLN A 294 21.78 3.73 -2.88
C GLN A 294 23.11 3.00 -2.67
N ASN A 295 23.54 2.22 -3.66
CA ASN A 295 24.83 1.54 -3.66
C ASN A 295 25.69 1.91 -4.88
N SER A 296 26.92 1.39 -4.89
CA SER A 296 27.89 1.57 -5.98
C SER A 296 27.55 0.77 -7.25
N GLU A 297 26.62 -0.20 -7.17
CA GLU A 297 26.16 -1.00 -8.31
C GLU A 297 25.12 -0.28 -9.17
N GLY A 298 24.76 0.95 -8.80
CA GLY A 298 23.75 1.73 -9.52
C GLY A 298 22.32 1.40 -9.09
N GLU A 299 22.13 0.72 -7.96
CA GLU A 299 20.81 0.47 -7.38
C GLU A 299 20.46 1.52 -6.33
N GLY A 300 19.17 1.72 -6.11
CA GLY A 300 18.66 2.64 -5.09
C GLY A 300 17.26 2.28 -4.66
N TRP A 301 16.92 2.62 -3.43
CA TRP A 301 15.69 2.21 -2.77
C TRP A 301 15.33 3.20 -1.65
N TYR A 302 14.12 3.08 -1.15
CA TYR A 302 13.67 3.79 0.05
C TYR A 302 13.64 2.83 1.24
N VAL A 303 13.94 3.33 2.43
CA VAL A 303 13.81 2.59 3.69
C VAL A 303 12.74 3.22 4.57
N TRP A 304 12.06 2.42 5.38
CA TRP A 304 11.41 2.99 6.56
C TRP A 304 12.49 3.25 7.59
N GLU A 305 12.73 4.49 7.99
CA GLU A 305 13.82 4.78 8.93
C GLU A 305 13.57 4.12 10.30
N LYS A 306 14.65 3.67 10.95
CA LYS A 306 14.58 3.07 12.28
C LYS A 306 13.91 4.05 13.26
N GLY A 307 13.02 3.54 14.10
CA GLY A 307 12.18 4.30 15.03
C GLY A 307 10.81 4.70 14.48
N THR A 308 10.63 4.75 13.14
CA THR A 308 9.31 5.01 12.53
C THR A 308 8.28 3.99 13.04
N PRO A 309 7.05 4.39 13.42
CA PRO A 309 6.04 3.50 13.98
C PRO A 309 5.41 2.58 12.93
N LEU A 310 6.25 1.72 12.35
CA LEU A 310 5.96 0.78 11.29
C LEU A 310 6.57 -0.57 11.63
N ALA A 311 5.97 -1.63 11.12
CA ALA A 311 6.35 -2.98 11.51
C ALA A 311 7.81 -3.33 11.18
N PHE A 312 8.37 -2.73 10.14
CA PHE A 312 9.71 -3.05 9.64
C PHE A 312 10.55 -1.78 9.50
N ASP A 313 10.50 -0.92 10.51
CA ASP A 313 11.42 0.21 10.62
C ASP A 313 12.89 -0.25 10.52
N GLY A 314 13.74 0.61 9.98
CA GLY A 314 15.12 0.31 9.63
C GLY A 314 15.32 -0.55 8.38
N CYS A 315 14.25 -1.08 7.78
CA CYS A 315 14.35 -1.97 6.62
C CYS A 315 14.02 -1.27 5.29
N GLU A 316 14.46 -1.89 4.21
CA GLU A 316 14.09 -1.53 2.84
C GLU A 316 12.60 -1.75 2.57
N MET A 317 11.99 -0.82 1.86
CA MET A 317 10.61 -0.92 1.42
C MET A 317 10.47 -2.01 0.33
N PRO A 318 9.32 -2.69 0.22
CA PRO A 318 9.09 -3.67 -0.84
C PRO A 318 9.00 -2.99 -2.22
N HIS A 319 9.14 -3.78 -3.28
CA HIS A 319 9.23 -3.27 -4.66
C HIS A 319 8.11 -2.30 -5.01
N ASN A 320 6.87 -2.72 -4.81
CA ASN A 320 5.70 -1.92 -5.15
C ASN A 320 5.69 -0.53 -4.47
N GLN A 321 6.31 -0.41 -3.29
CA GLN A 321 6.34 0.84 -2.54
C GLN A 321 7.35 1.83 -3.11
N PHE A 322 8.62 1.45 -3.23
CA PHE A 322 9.59 2.37 -3.80
C PHE A 322 9.37 2.59 -5.31
N LEU A 323 8.81 1.61 -6.03
CA LEU A 323 8.45 1.78 -7.44
C LEU A 323 7.33 2.78 -7.68
N ALA A 324 6.42 3.00 -6.71
CA ALA A 324 5.44 4.06 -6.82
C ALA A 324 6.11 5.45 -6.92
N LEU A 325 7.18 5.69 -6.14
CA LEU A 325 8.00 6.89 -6.29
C LEU A 325 8.88 6.87 -7.54
N ALA A 326 9.36 5.71 -7.98
CA ALA A 326 10.09 5.59 -9.25
C ALA A 326 9.25 6.07 -10.43
N THR A 327 7.97 5.69 -10.50
CA THR A 327 7.03 6.16 -11.54
C THR A 327 6.89 7.69 -11.53
N ALA A 328 6.65 8.29 -10.35
CA ALA A 328 6.55 9.74 -10.23
C ALA A 328 7.85 10.45 -10.64
N GLN A 329 9.00 9.95 -10.17
CA GLN A 329 10.30 10.53 -10.46
C GLN A 329 10.71 10.37 -11.93
N ALA A 330 10.33 9.28 -12.60
CA ALA A 330 10.54 9.11 -14.04
C ALA A 330 9.80 10.20 -14.85
N HIS A 331 8.56 10.54 -14.47
CA HIS A 331 7.85 11.65 -15.09
C HIS A 331 8.47 13.01 -14.76
N LEU A 332 8.83 13.26 -13.49
CA LEU A 332 9.50 14.48 -13.05
C LEU A 332 10.84 14.71 -13.76
N ALA A 333 11.62 13.67 -13.98
CA ALA A 333 12.89 13.71 -14.70
C ALA A 333 12.74 14.21 -16.14
N THR A 334 11.57 14.00 -16.76
CA THR A 334 11.30 14.61 -18.06
C THR A 334 10.90 16.08 -17.94
N LEU A 335 10.35 16.48 -16.78
CA LEU A 335 9.71 17.78 -16.52
C LEU A 335 10.67 18.89 -16.11
N VAL A 336 11.75 18.53 -15.44
CA VAL A 336 12.71 19.47 -14.86
C VAL A 336 14.12 18.90 -14.95
N ASP A 337 15.09 19.76 -15.23
CA ASP A 337 16.51 19.40 -15.26
C ASP A 337 17.17 19.53 -13.87
N ASP A 338 16.54 20.29 -12.95
CA ASP A 338 17.02 20.54 -11.59
C ASP A 338 16.43 19.54 -10.57
N GLY A 339 17.12 18.42 -10.35
CA GLY A 339 16.79 17.51 -9.25
C GLY A 339 17.39 16.11 -9.37
N PRO A 340 17.27 15.27 -8.31
CA PRO A 340 17.79 13.91 -8.32
C PRO A 340 16.90 12.92 -9.08
N TYR A 341 15.80 13.37 -9.69
CA TYR A 341 14.71 12.52 -10.16
C TYR A 341 15.14 11.49 -11.20
N HIS A 342 15.95 11.88 -12.19
CA HIS A 342 16.41 10.95 -13.23
C HIS A 342 17.28 9.85 -12.63
N ASP A 343 18.31 10.23 -11.86
CA ASP A 343 19.24 9.29 -11.23
C ASP A 343 18.49 8.35 -10.27
N ARG A 344 17.62 8.88 -9.40
CA ARG A 344 16.84 8.05 -8.48
C ARG A 344 15.85 7.11 -9.18
N ALA A 345 15.15 7.59 -10.22
CA ALA A 345 14.27 6.73 -11.03
C ALA A 345 15.05 5.59 -11.68
N VAL A 346 16.18 5.90 -12.33
CA VAL A 346 17.05 4.87 -12.94
C VAL A 346 17.55 3.87 -11.89
N ARG A 347 17.96 4.33 -10.71
CA ARG A 347 18.47 3.46 -9.64
C ARG A 347 17.40 2.54 -9.05
N MET A 348 16.18 3.02 -8.83
CA MET A 348 15.07 2.18 -8.36
C MET A 348 14.62 1.18 -9.41
N LEU A 349 14.53 1.60 -10.67
CA LEU A 349 14.16 0.70 -11.77
C LEU A 349 15.27 -0.35 -12.01
N THR A 350 16.54 0.01 -11.84
CA THR A 350 17.68 -0.91 -11.91
C THR A 350 17.64 -1.92 -10.77
N ALA A 351 17.37 -1.48 -9.54
CA ALA A 351 17.22 -2.36 -8.38
C ALA A 351 16.13 -3.41 -8.63
N PHE A 352 14.98 -2.99 -9.17
CA PHE A 352 13.90 -3.91 -9.53
C PHE A 352 14.30 -4.85 -10.67
N ARG A 353 14.88 -4.33 -11.76
CA ARG A 353 15.30 -5.15 -12.92
C ARG A 353 16.28 -6.25 -12.51
N ASN A 354 17.22 -5.94 -11.62
CA ASN A 354 18.20 -6.90 -11.12
C ASN A 354 17.58 -7.97 -10.20
N ASP A 355 16.38 -7.74 -9.67
CA ASP A 355 15.65 -8.69 -8.82
C ASP A 355 14.60 -9.52 -9.58
N LEU A 356 14.49 -9.33 -10.90
CA LEU A 356 13.61 -10.12 -11.75
C LEU A 356 14.24 -11.46 -12.11
N GLU A 357 13.50 -12.55 -11.92
CA GLU A 357 13.85 -13.88 -12.37
C GLU A 357 13.18 -14.18 -13.72
N VAL A 358 13.97 -14.53 -14.74
CA VAL A 358 13.44 -14.99 -16.03
C VAL A 358 12.99 -16.44 -15.90
N ARG A 359 11.72 -16.72 -16.15
CA ARG A 359 11.14 -18.07 -16.18
C ARG A 359 10.51 -18.33 -17.54
N GLY A 360 11.26 -18.96 -18.44
CA GLY A 360 10.84 -19.10 -19.83
C GLY A 360 10.71 -17.73 -20.49
N ASN A 361 9.48 -17.37 -20.90
CA ASN A 361 9.19 -16.06 -21.50
C ASN A 361 8.73 -15.01 -20.50
N SER A 362 8.49 -15.36 -19.23
CA SER A 362 7.95 -14.44 -18.23
C SER A 362 8.99 -13.96 -17.23
N TYR A 363 8.64 -12.91 -16.49
CA TYR A 363 9.30 -12.54 -15.26
C TYR A 363 8.53 -13.03 -14.03
N VAL A 364 9.26 -13.48 -13.01
CA VAL A 364 8.77 -13.73 -11.66
C VAL A 364 9.64 -12.96 -10.68
N TRP A 365 9.06 -12.42 -9.61
CA TRP A 365 9.82 -11.72 -8.58
C TRP A 365 9.17 -11.85 -7.20
N LYS A 366 9.92 -11.42 -6.18
CA LYS A 366 9.52 -11.49 -4.77
C LYS A 366 8.92 -10.16 -4.34
N TYR A 367 7.97 -10.19 -3.42
CA TYR A 367 7.36 -8.97 -2.88
C TYR A 367 8.43 -8.05 -2.24
N TRP A 368 9.27 -8.65 -1.41
CA TRP A 368 10.42 -7.99 -0.80
C TRP A 368 11.64 -8.08 -1.70
N TRP A 369 12.43 -7.01 -1.74
CA TRP A 369 13.72 -6.96 -2.43
C TRP A 369 14.65 -8.06 -1.89
N THR A 370 15.18 -8.93 -2.75
CA THR A 370 15.90 -10.13 -2.28
C THR A 370 17.21 -9.81 -1.54
N LYS A 371 17.77 -8.62 -1.77
CA LYS A 371 18.95 -8.13 -1.04
C LYS A 371 18.60 -7.45 0.29
N GLY A 372 17.32 -7.21 0.57
CA GLY A 372 16.84 -6.48 1.74
C GLY A 372 16.70 -7.32 3.02
N HIS A 373 16.58 -6.63 4.15
CA HIS A 373 16.55 -7.20 5.49
C HIS A 373 15.26 -8.00 5.74
N VAL A 374 14.11 -7.50 5.29
CA VAL A 374 12.84 -8.24 5.47
C VAL A 374 12.80 -9.53 4.65
N TYR A 375 13.46 -9.57 3.50
CA TYR A 375 13.56 -10.79 2.71
C TYR A 375 14.44 -11.84 3.40
N ASN A 376 15.64 -11.42 3.83
CA ASN A 376 16.65 -12.29 4.38
C ASN A 376 16.34 -12.73 5.83
N GLY A 377 15.67 -11.87 6.59
CA GLY A 377 15.54 -12.01 8.04
C GLY A 377 16.74 -11.38 8.77
N TYR A 378 16.55 -11.13 10.06
CA TYR A 378 17.54 -10.53 10.94
C TYR A 378 17.25 -10.88 12.39
N THR A 379 18.24 -10.69 13.25
CA THR A 379 18.23 -10.98 14.67
C THR A 379 18.31 -9.69 15.50
N GLN A 380 18.11 -9.82 16.80
CA GLN A 380 18.24 -8.68 17.73
C GLN A 380 19.65 -8.10 17.80
N ALA A 381 20.67 -8.87 17.40
CA ALA A 381 22.07 -8.43 17.39
C ALA A 381 22.39 -7.53 16.19
N ASP A 382 21.63 -7.66 15.10
CA ASP A 382 21.79 -6.83 13.90
C ASP A 382 21.27 -5.40 14.10
N ASP A 383 20.48 -5.18 15.16
CA ASP A 383 19.96 -3.86 15.57
C ASP A 383 19.24 -3.08 14.46
N VAL A 384 18.49 -3.80 13.62
CA VAL A 384 17.83 -3.25 12.42
C VAL A 384 16.60 -2.43 12.78
N SER A 385 15.71 -2.98 13.62
CA SER A 385 14.35 -2.47 13.86
C SER A 385 14.09 -2.31 15.36
N GLU A 386 13.43 -1.20 15.74
CA GLU A 386 12.94 -0.99 17.10
C GLU A 386 11.58 -1.65 17.36
N TRP A 387 10.77 -1.81 16.31
CA TRP A 387 9.39 -2.30 16.40
C TRP A 387 9.28 -3.81 16.22
N THR A 388 10.14 -4.41 15.39
CA THR A 388 10.27 -5.86 15.21
C THR A 388 11.74 -6.27 15.40
N PRO A 389 12.23 -6.45 16.64
CA PRO A 389 13.66 -6.66 16.90
C PRO A 389 14.30 -7.90 16.25
N ALA A 390 13.51 -8.88 15.82
CA ALA A 390 13.97 -10.05 15.07
C ALA A 390 12.89 -10.55 14.12
N TYR A 391 13.28 -11.05 12.95
CA TYR A 391 12.37 -11.54 11.93
C TYR A 391 12.98 -12.68 11.11
N ASN A 392 12.20 -13.72 10.81
CA ASN A 392 12.67 -14.92 10.11
C ASN A 392 12.84 -14.74 8.58
N GLY A 393 12.45 -13.58 8.06
CA GLY A 393 12.45 -13.28 6.63
C GLY A 393 11.16 -13.66 5.92
N ALA A 394 10.86 -12.96 4.82
CA ALA A 394 9.66 -13.11 4.02
C ALA A 394 10.00 -13.20 2.52
N ARG A 395 9.78 -14.38 1.94
CA ARG A 395 10.26 -14.74 0.58
C ARG A 395 9.11 -15.06 -0.39
N GLN A 396 7.92 -14.55 -0.09
CA GLN A 396 6.75 -14.75 -0.93
C GLN A 396 6.94 -14.11 -2.31
N VAL A 397 6.44 -14.81 -3.32
CA VAL A 397 6.29 -14.26 -4.68
C VAL A 397 5.24 -13.15 -4.64
N GLU A 398 5.46 -12.12 -5.45
CA GLU A 398 4.55 -10.99 -5.62
C GLU A 398 3.14 -11.45 -6.02
N ASP A 399 2.12 -10.81 -5.47
CA ASP A 399 0.73 -11.02 -5.91
C ASP A 399 0.36 -10.12 -7.09
N GLY A 400 -0.62 -10.54 -7.89
CA GLY A 400 -1.03 -9.86 -9.12
C GLY A 400 -1.45 -8.39 -8.94
N SER A 401 -1.99 -8.03 -7.77
CA SER A 401 -2.49 -6.68 -7.48
C SER A 401 -1.37 -5.68 -7.17
N HIS A 402 -0.37 -6.09 -6.40
CA HIS A 402 0.84 -5.30 -6.13
C HIS A 402 1.76 -5.30 -7.35
N ALA A 403 1.86 -6.43 -8.04
CA ALA A 403 2.61 -6.55 -9.27
C ALA A 403 2.15 -5.57 -10.36
N ALA A 404 0.85 -5.27 -10.44
CA ALA A 404 0.33 -4.26 -11.36
C ALA A 404 0.91 -2.84 -11.11
N ILE A 405 1.33 -2.52 -9.88
CA ILE A 405 2.04 -1.26 -9.58
C ILE A 405 3.45 -1.29 -10.19
N SER A 406 4.15 -2.41 -10.02
CA SER A 406 5.49 -2.61 -10.60
C SER A 406 5.45 -2.58 -12.12
N VAL A 407 4.40 -3.14 -12.75
CA VAL A 407 4.19 -3.08 -14.21
C VAL A 407 4.02 -1.64 -14.70
N GLU A 408 3.25 -0.80 -14.00
CA GLU A 408 3.12 0.62 -14.36
C GLU A 408 4.47 1.35 -14.25
N ALA A 409 5.33 1.00 -13.27
CA ALA A 409 6.68 1.54 -13.16
C ALA A 409 7.60 1.10 -14.31
N VAL A 410 7.54 -0.18 -14.71
CA VAL A 410 8.25 -0.70 -15.89
C VAL A 410 7.82 0.04 -17.16
N LEU A 411 6.51 0.22 -17.35
CA LEU A 411 5.96 0.96 -18.50
C LEU A 411 6.37 2.43 -18.48
N ALA A 412 6.41 3.07 -17.31
CA ALA A 412 6.92 4.43 -17.18
C ALA A 412 8.42 4.50 -17.53
N GLY A 413 9.22 3.55 -17.05
CA GLY A 413 10.63 3.41 -17.41
C GLY A 413 10.82 3.27 -18.91
N PHE A 414 10.15 2.29 -19.52
CA PHE A 414 10.16 2.06 -20.98
C PHE A 414 9.78 3.31 -21.77
N ARG A 415 8.66 3.96 -21.44
CA ARG A 415 8.16 5.17 -22.14
C ARG A 415 9.05 6.40 -21.97
N THR A 416 9.87 6.43 -20.92
CA THR A 416 10.82 7.52 -20.65
C THR A 416 12.25 7.18 -21.08
N GLY A 417 12.48 5.98 -21.62
CA GLY A 417 13.81 5.51 -22.04
C GLY A 417 14.73 5.12 -20.89
N MET A 418 14.17 4.76 -19.73
CA MET A 418 14.90 4.40 -18.52
C MET A 418 14.83 2.89 -18.26
N VAL A 419 16.01 2.25 -18.23
CA VAL A 419 16.26 0.86 -17.75
C VAL A 419 15.62 -0.28 -18.54
N PHE A 420 14.33 -0.19 -18.85
CA PHE A 420 13.55 -1.24 -19.49
C PHE A 420 13.38 -1.01 -20.99
N ASP A 421 13.46 -2.09 -21.76
CA ASP A 421 13.26 -2.09 -23.21
C ASP A 421 12.02 -2.92 -23.63
N GLU A 422 11.82 -3.10 -24.93
CA GLU A 422 10.68 -3.87 -25.45
C GLU A 422 10.74 -5.37 -25.06
N THR A 423 11.95 -5.92 -24.90
CA THR A 423 12.18 -7.31 -24.47
C THR A 423 11.65 -7.52 -23.05
N ASP A 424 11.87 -6.52 -22.19
CA ASP A 424 11.37 -6.51 -20.82
C ASP A 424 9.84 -6.38 -20.76
N VAL A 425 9.25 -5.49 -21.56
CA VAL A 425 7.79 -5.30 -21.59
C VAL A 425 7.08 -6.56 -22.12
N ARG A 426 7.64 -7.23 -23.13
CA ARG A 426 7.13 -8.52 -23.61
C ARG A 426 7.17 -9.61 -22.54
N ARG A 427 8.19 -9.61 -21.67
CA ARG A 427 8.26 -10.55 -20.53
C ARG A 427 7.23 -10.24 -19.47
N MET A 428 6.97 -8.97 -19.19
CA MET A 428 5.88 -8.57 -18.29
C MET A 428 4.50 -8.96 -18.84
N ALA A 429 4.29 -8.85 -20.15
CA ALA A 429 3.08 -9.36 -20.81
C ALA A 429 2.96 -10.89 -20.64
N ALA A 430 4.06 -11.61 -20.87
CA ALA A 430 4.11 -13.06 -20.67
C ALA A 430 3.93 -13.48 -19.21
N THR A 431 4.34 -12.66 -18.23
CA THR A 431 4.02 -12.90 -16.79
C THR A 431 2.52 -13.01 -16.56
N TYR A 432 1.74 -12.16 -17.24
CA TYR A 432 0.28 -12.30 -17.17
C TYR A 432 -0.18 -13.57 -17.89
N THR A 433 0.18 -13.77 -19.15
CA THR A 433 -0.42 -14.84 -19.98
C THR A 433 0.06 -16.24 -19.66
N ASP A 434 1.29 -16.38 -19.18
CA ASP A 434 1.93 -17.66 -18.91
C ASP A 434 1.96 -17.97 -17.40
N GLY A 435 1.74 -16.95 -16.56
CA GLY A 435 1.73 -17.06 -15.09
C GLY A 435 0.34 -16.88 -14.50
N LEU A 436 -0.25 -15.68 -14.63
CA LEU A 436 -1.51 -15.35 -13.95
C LEU A 436 -2.75 -15.96 -14.61
N MET A 437 -2.84 -15.86 -15.93
CA MET A 437 -4.00 -16.23 -16.76
C MET A 437 -4.32 -17.72 -16.64
N HIS A 438 -5.57 -18.05 -16.34
CA HIS A 438 -6.03 -19.43 -16.22
C HIS A 438 -7.51 -19.56 -16.61
N TYR A 439 -7.85 -20.66 -17.28
CA TYR A 439 -9.24 -21.07 -17.44
C TYR A 439 -9.45 -22.32 -16.60
N ASP A 440 -10.53 -22.34 -15.82
CA ASP A 440 -10.89 -23.52 -15.04
C ASP A 440 -11.49 -24.64 -15.92
N GLU A 441 -11.96 -25.72 -15.28
CA GLU A 441 -12.54 -26.87 -15.97
C GLU A 441 -13.84 -26.54 -16.74
N ASP A 442 -14.56 -25.50 -16.32
CA ASP A 442 -15.78 -25.01 -16.96
C ASP A 442 -15.48 -24.01 -18.09
N GLY A 443 -14.21 -23.65 -18.30
CA GLY A 443 -13.78 -22.66 -19.28
C GLY A 443 -13.98 -21.22 -18.82
N GLU A 444 -14.12 -20.98 -17.50
CA GLU A 444 -14.26 -19.66 -16.92
C GLU A 444 -12.88 -19.02 -16.66
N ALA A 445 -12.75 -17.75 -17.03
CA ALA A 445 -11.50 -17.00 -16.92
C ALA A 445 -11.20 -16.62 -15.45
N HIS A 446 -10.00 -16.91 -14.97
CA HIS A 446 -9.53 -16.61 -13.62
C HIS A 446 -8.06 -16.20 -13.63
N VAL A 447 -7.63 -15.50 -12.59
CA VAL A 447 -6.19 -15.28 -12.34
C VAL A 447 -5.71 -16.02 -11.09
N TRP A 448 -4.51 -16.58 -11.17
CA TRP A 448 -3.76 -16.99 -9.98
C TRP A 448 -3.43 -15.78 -9.11
N TYR A 449 -3.39 -15.97 -7.79
CA TYR A 449 -3.05 -14.88 -6.86
C TYR A 449 -1.62 -14.38 -7.03
N ARG A 450 -0.65 -15.27 -7.34
CA ARG A 450 0.78 -14.93 -7.49
C ARG A 450 1.23 -14.95 -8.95
N VAL A 451 2.19 -14.08 -9.28
CA VAL A 451 2.71 -13.94 -10.65
C VAL A 451 3.42 -15.18 -11.20
N ASP A 452 3.74 -16.16 -10.35
CA ASP A 452 4.32 -17.44 -10.74
C ASP A 452 3.30 -18.55 -11.04
N GLY A 453 2.00 -18.21 -11.06
CA GLY A 453 0.89 -19.13 -11.33
C GLY A 453 0.53 -20.02 -10.13
N THR A 454 0.69 -19.50 -8.90
CA THR A 454 0.43 -20.26 -7.67
C THR A 454 -0.51 -19.54 -6.69
N ALA A 455 -0.74 -20.18 -5.54
CA ALA A 455 -1.66 -19.77 -4.48
C ALA A 455 -3.13 -19.81 -4.93
N ASN A 456 -3.99 -18.94 -4.40
CA ASN A 456 -5.44 -19.09 -4.57
C ASN A 456 -5.88 -18.60 -5.95
N LEU A 457 -6.59 -19.43 -6.71
CA LEU A 457 -7.20 -19.03 -7.97
C LEU A 457 -8.43 -18.13 -7.72
N GLY A 458 -8.65 -17.11 -8.56
CA GLY A 458 -9.86 -16.29 -8.59
C GLY A 458 -9.89 -15.11 -7.61
N LEU A 459 -9.05 -15.11 -6.57
CA LEU A 459 -9.09 -14.07 -5.52
C LEU A 459 -8.69 -12.66 -6.01
N GLN A 460 -8.07 -12.55 -7.18
CA GLN A 460 -7.63 -11.27 -7.75
C GLN A 460 -8.21 -11.01 -9.15
N ASP A 461 -9.29 -11.70 -9.52
CA ASP A 461 -9.96 -11.52 -10.82
C ASP A 461 -10.27 -10.06 -11.12
N LEU A 462 -10.78 -9.31 -10.14
CA LEU A 462 -11.12 -7.89 -10.32
C LEU A 462 -9.91 -6.96 -10.50
N GLN A 463 -8.68 -7.47 -10.33
CA GLN A 463 -7.43 -6.76 -10.60
C GLN A 463 -6.85 -7.08 -11.99
N ALA A 464 -7.36 -8.11 -12.67
CA ALA A 464 -6.88 -8.55 -13.98
C ALA A 464 -6.75 -7.41 -15.00
N PRO A 465 -7.73 -6.49 -15.15
CA PRO A 465 -7.60 -5.47 -16.18
C PRO A 465 -6.56 -4.39 -15.90
N ARG A 466 -5.99 -4.31 -14.69
CA ARG A 466 -4.85 -3.41 -14.43
C ARG A 466 -3.62 -3.76 -15.27
N TRP A 467 -3.57 -4.96 -15.84
CA TRP A 467 -2.52 -5.44 -16.73
C TRP A 467 -2.77 -5.13 -18.22
N VAL A 468 -3.95 -4.63 -18.60
CA VAL A 468 -4.36 -4.44 -20.02
C VAL A 468 -3.49 -3.42 -20.76
N ASN A 469 -2.75 -2.55 -20.07
CA ASN A 469 -1.75 -1.70 -20.74
C ASN A 469 -0.64 -2.48 -21.45
N LEU A 470 -0.46 -3.78 -21.14
CA LEU A 470 0.45 -4.69 -21.82
C LEU A 470 -0.17 -5.37 -23.05
N ALA A 471 -1.47 -5.19 -23.32
CA ALA A 471 -2.17 -5.86 -24.41
C ALA A 471 -1.62 -5.51 -25.81
N ALA A 472 -0.96 -4.36 -25.96
CA ALA A 472 -0.22 -4.01 -27.17
C ALA A 472 0.91 -5.00 -27.53
N TRP A 473 1.37 -5.81 -26.55
CA TRP A 473 2.35 -6.86 -26.75
C TRP A 473 1.75 -8.27 -26.73
N ASP A 474 0.61 -8.47 -26.07
CA ASP A 474 -0.14 -9.73 -26.08
C ASP A 474 -1.66 -9.50 -25.85
N GLU A 475 -2.43 -9.61 -26.92
CA GLU A 475 -3.88 -9.34 -26.94
C GLU A 475 -4.71 -10.31 -26.07
N ARG A 476 -4.14 -11.46 -25.70
CA ARG A 476 -4.81 -12.42 -24.80
C ARG A 476 -5.12 -11.79 -23.44
N ILE A 477 -4.29 -10.83 -22.99
CA ILE A 477 -4.49 -10.10 -21.73
C ILE A 477 -5.82 -9.34 -21.75
N PHE A 478 -6.08 -8.59 -22.82
CA PHE A 478 -7.33 -7.84 -22.97
C PHE A 478 -8.53 -8.77 -23.02
N THR A 479 -8.45 -9.82 -23.83
CA THR A 479 -9.56 -10.78 -24.02
C THR A 479 -9.92 -11.44 -22.68
N HIS A 480 -8.93 -11.98 -21.97
CA HIS A 480 -9.10 -12.67 -20.70
C HIS A 480 -9.61 -11.73 -19.59
N ALA A 481 -8.99 -10.54 -19.44
CA ALA A 481 -9.40 -9.58 -18.40
C ALA A 481 -10.82 -9.03 -18.64
N ARG A 482 -11.21 -8.86 -19.91
CA ARG A 482 -12.57 -8.45 -20.28
C ARG A 482 -13.59 -9.54 -19.98
N GLU A 483 -13.29 -10.80 -20.26
CA GLU A 483 -14.16 -11.94 -19.92
C GLU A 483 -14.47 -11.96 -18.43
N ILE A 484 -13.46 -11.79 -17.58
CA ILE A 484 -13.62 -11.67 -16.13
C ILE A 484 -14.59 -10.52 -15.77
N PHE A 485 -14.36 -9.31 -16.28
CA PHE A 485 -15.21 -8.16 -15.93
C PHE A 485 -16.64 -8.28 -16.47
N ASN A 486 -16.80 -8.87 -17.66
CA ASN A 486 -18.12 -9.14 -18.24
C ASN A 486 -18.89 -10.19 -17.42
N ARG A 487 -18.21 -11.17 -16.82
CA ARG A 487 -18.81 -12.13 -15.88
C ARG A 487 -19.17 -11.49 -14.55
N GLU A 488 -18.20 -10.84 -13.90
CA GLU A 488 -18.33 -10.34 -12.54
C GLU A 488 -19.24 -9.11 -12.43
N GLN A 489 -19.32 -8.29 -13.49
CA GLN A 489 -20.09 -7.03 -13.51
C GLN A 489 -19.86 -6.17 -12.24
N PRO A 490 -18.60 -5.85 -11.88
CA PRO A 490 -18.28 -5.21 -10.61
C PRO A 490 -18.94 -3.84 -10.49
N GLU A 491 -19.43 -3.53 -9.29
CA GLU A 491 -19.91 -2.20 -8.97
C GLU A 491 -18.72 -1.23 -8.87
N PRO A 492 -18.75 -0.06 -9.54
CA PRO A 492 -17.60 0.82 -9.62
C PRO A 492 -17.49 1.73 -8.38
N VAL A 493 -17.39 1.13 -7.19
CA VAL A 493 -17.25 1.84 -5.90
C VAL A 493 -15.81 1.93 -5.42
N LEU A 494 -14.90 1.14 -6.00
CA LEU A 494 -13.46 1.16 -5.72
C LEU A 494 -12.69 1.80 -6.87
N GLY A 495 -11.70 2.64 -6.54
CA GLY A 495 -10.86 3.32 -7.53
C GLY A 495 -10.15 2.37 -8.48
N SER A 496 -9.70 1.20 -7.98
CA SER A 496 -9.08 0.17 -8.83
C SER A 496 -10.04 -0.42 -9.86
N TYR A 497 -11.34 -0.53 -9.54
CA TYR A 497 -12.34 -1.05 -10.48
C TYR A 497 -12.68 -0.04 -11.57
N LEU A 498 -12.71 1.25 -11.20
CA LEU A 498 -12.86 2.33 -12.19
C LEU A 498 -11.65 2.39 -13.12
N LEU A 499 -10.42 2.23 -12.59
CA LEU A 499 -9.22 2.13 -13.41
C LEU A 499 -9.23 0.91 -14.34
N SER A 500 -9.60 -0.26 -13.83
CA SER A 500 -9.76 -1.47 -14.64
C SER A 500 -10.77 -1.26 -15.77
N THR A 501 -11.91 -0.63 -15.48
CA THR A 501 -12.91 -0.25 -16.50
C THR A 501 -12.33 0.70 -17.54
N ALA A 502 -11.53 1.68 -17.12
CA ALA A 502 -10.87 2.60 -18.04
C ALA A 502 -9.88 1.89 -18.96
N PHE A 503 -9.06 0.97 -18.45
CA PHE A 503 -8.09 0.26 -19.29
C PHE A 503 -8.78 -0.64 -20.32
N LEU A 504 -9.87 -1.31 -19.96
CA LEU A 504 -10.68 -2.08 -20.90
C LEU A 504 -11.31 -1.17 -21.98
N ALA A 505 -11.93 -0.07 -21.59
CA ALA A 505 -12.55 0.86 -22.53
C ALA A 505 -11.52 1.56 -23.44
N ALA A 506 -10.37 1.95 -22.88
CA ALA A 506 -9.30 2.66 -23.58
C ALA A 506 -8.59 1.79 -24.62
N HIS A 507 -8.56 0.46 -24.44
CA HIS A 507 -7.95 -0.45 -25.41
C HIS A 507 -8.56 -0.33 -26.80
N ASN A 508 -9.89 -0.16 -26.89
CA ASN A 508 -10.61 0.00 -28.15
C ASN A 508 -10.51 1.42 -28.77
N GLY A 509 -10.00 2.40 -28.03
CA GLY A 509 -9.85 3.77 -28.52
C GLY A 509 -8.52 4.06 -29.21
N ARG A 510 -7.56 3.13 -29.15
CA ARG A 510 -6.20 3.28 -29.68
C ARG A 510 -6.07 2.93 -31.15
#